data_AF-A0A3M5D1N4-F1
#
_entry.id   AF-A0A3M5D1N4-F1
#
_cell.length_a   1.000
_cell.length_b   1.000
_cell.length_c   1.000
_cell.angle_alpha   90.00
_cell.angle_beta   90.00
_cell.angle_gamma   90.00
#
_symmetry.space_group_name_H-M   'P 1'
#
loop_
_entity.id
_entity.type
_entity.pdbx_description
1 polymer ?
#
loop_
_entity_poly.entity_id
_entity_poly.type
_entity_poly.pdbx_seq_one_letter_code
_entity_poly.pdbx_strand_id
1 'polypeptide(L)'
;MVVEPGKSQGKRWDGVAQERLSGLAKGTLLLAVCGDEDSHVACTDAKRIYRQSRHIPPSDKNLLLLRSDRHGAPPLLANHAAPTAPVFGPQYPKEEDSDWLLDRVEKRLEVQQAEGRYTGHDPLVIDALDWYGTWKLFDGLTDAAFYNRNRQYALGATPEQTGMGQWSDGTPVKPIKVLK
;
A
#
# COMPACT_ATOMS: atom_id res chain seq x y z
N MET A 1 -9.24 4.78 8.09
CA MET A 1 -9.89 4.09 6.96
C MET A 1 -8.91 4.08 5.80
N VAL A 2 -8.43 2.91 5.39
CA VAL A 2 -7.76 2.73 4.11
C VAL A 2 -8.88 2.48 3.10
N VAL A 3 -9.01 3.36 2.11
CA VAL A 3 -9.89 3.13 0.96
C VAL A 3 -8.97 2.79 -0.18
N GLU A 4 -9.08 1.60 -0.75
CA GLU A 4 -8.47 1.27 -2.03
C GLU A 4 -9.43 1.77 -3.12
N PRO A 5 -9.22 2.97 -3.68
CA PRO A 5 -10.08 3.39 -4.77
C PRO A 5 -9.66 2.56 -5.97
N GLY A 6 -10.59 1.74 -6.48
CA GLY A 6 -10.44 1.12 -7.78
C GLY A 6 -10.16 2.17 -8.87
N LYS A 7 -9.80 1.70 -10.05
CA LYS A 7 -9.43 2.56 -11.17
C LYS A 7 -10.57 3.50 -11.57
N SER A 8 -10.45 4.81 -11.33
CA SER A 8 -11.54 5.75 -11.62
C SER A 8 -11.73 6.07 -13.11
N GLN A 9 -10.79 5.61 -13.94
CA GLN A 9 -10.82 5.75 -15.39
C GLN A 9 -10.88 4.37 -16.06
N GLY A 10 -12.02 4.05 -16.68
CA GLY A 10 -12.27 2.77 -17.33
C GLY A 10 -13.70 2.64 -17.84
N LYS A 11 -14.03 1.51 -18.47
CA LYS A 11 -15.42 1.20 -18.84
C LYS A 11 -16.26 1.03 -17.54
N ARG A 12 -17.56 1.31 -17.62
CA ARG A 12 -18.51 1.38 -16.48
C ARG A 12 -18.52 0.14 -15.55
N TRP A 13 -18.02 -1.02 -15.98
CA TRP A 13 -17.96 -2.25 -15.18
C TRP A 13 -16.61 -2.45 -14.45
N ASP A 14 -15.57 -1.71 -14.83
CA ASP A 14 -14.23 -1.73 -14.20
C ASP A 14 -13.93 -0.48 -13.38
N GLY A 15 -14.65 0.63 -13.65
CA GLY A 15 -14.33 1.95 -13.11
C GLY A 15 -15.29 2.42 -12.03
N VAL A 16 -14.78 2.68 -10.82
CA VAL A 16 -15.55 3.33 -9.75
C VAL A 16 -15.38 4.85 -9.89
N ALA A 17 -16.48 5.54 -10.20
CA ALA A 17 -16.44 6.99 -10.35
C ALA A 17 -16.00 7.66 -9.04
N GLN A 18 -14.99 8.52 -9.12
CA GLN A 18 -14.56 9.33 -7.98
C GLN A 18 -15.50 10.51 -7.75
N GLU A 19 -15.90 10.69 -6.50
CA GLU A 19 -16.63 11.87 -6.06
C GLU A 19 -15.80 13.15 -6.15
N ARG A 20 -16.48 14.29 -6.00
CA ARG A 20 -15.84 15.60 -5.92
C ARG A 20 -15.09 15.75 -4.61
N LEU A 21 -13.76 15.67 -4.67
CA LEU A 21 -12.88 15.86 -3.51
C LEU A 21 -12.85 17.28 -2.94
N SER A 22 -13.55 18.23 -3.58
CA SER A 22 -13.79 19.55 -3.00
C SER A 22 -14.71 19.51 -1.77
N GLY A 23 -15.44 18.41 -1.55
CA GLY A 23 -16.29 18.23 -0.37
C GLY A 23 -15.54 17.76 0.89
N LEU A 24 -14.23 17.47 0.80
CA LEU A 24 -13.45 17.03 1.97
C LEU A 24 -13.42 18.12 3.04
N ALA A 25 -13.70 17.74 4.29
CA ALA A 25 -13.73 18.65 5.42
C ALA A 25 -12.36 19.30 5.66
N LYS A 26 -12.36 20.58 6.10
CA LYS A 26 -11.14 21.23 6.57
C LYS A 26 -10.58 20.49 7.79
N GLY A 27 -9.25 20.41 7.89
CA GLY A 27 -8.56 19.64 8.93
C GLY A 27 -8.41 18.14 8.62
N THR A 28 -8.92 17.66 7.47
CA THR A 28 -8.65 16.29 7.02
C THR A 28 -7.15 16.11 6.76
N LEU A 29 -6.56 15.05 7.32
CA LEU A 29 -5.22 14.57 6.96
C LEU A 29 -5.32 13.51 5.87
N LEU A 30 -4.44 13.56 4.87
CA LEU A 30 -4.53 12.69 3.70
C LEU A 30 -3.19 12.07 3.33
N LEU A 31 -3.18 10.73 3.23
CA LEU A 31 -2.12 9.99 2.57
C LEU A 31 -2.65 9.29 1.33
N ALA A 32 -2.01 9.54 0.19
CA ALA A 32 -2.20 8.77 -1.03
C ALA A 32 -0.95 7.93 -1.28
N VAL A 33 -1.10 6.61 -1.35
CA VAL A 33 0.01 5.65 -1.49
C VAL A 33 -0.23 4.78 -2.73
N CYS A 34 0.81 4.53 -3.52
CA CYS A 34 0.78 3.59 -4.63
C CYS A 34 2.07 2.76 -4.66
N GLY A 35 2.03 1.57 -5.27
CA GLY A 35 3.20 0.73 -5.49
C GLY A 35 3.82 0.89 -6.88
N ASP A 36 5.13 0.64 -7.01
CA ASP A 36 5.84 0.72 -8.30
C ASP A 36 5.64 -0.51 -9.19
N GLU A 37 5.14 -1.63 -8.64
CA GLU A 37 4.77 -2.83 -9.38
C GLU A 37 3.24 -3.04 -9.44
N ASP A 38 2.44 -2.05 -9.03
CA ASP A 38 1.00 -2.05 -9.31
C ASP A 38 0.76 -1.72 -10.80
N SER A 39 0.48 -2.76 -11.58
CA SER A 39 0.18 -2.65 -13.01
C SER A 39 -1.30 -2.49 -13.34
N HIS A 40 -2.19 -2.56 -12.34
CA HIS A 40 -3.64 -2.49 -12.52
C HIS A 40 -4.16 -1.06 -12.38
N VAL A 41 -3.91 -0.45 -11.23
CA VAL A 41 -4.31 0.93 -10.88
C VAL A 41 -3.12 1.88 -11.02
N ALA A 42 -1.91 1.37 -10.73
CA ALA A 42 -0.69 2.14 -10.64
C ALA A 42 -0.87 3.37 -9.72
N CYS A 43 -0.24 4.50 -10.05
CA CYS A 43 -0.37 5.74 -9.27
C CYS A 43 -1.42 6.71 -9.80
N THR A 44 -2.28 6.30 -10.75
CA THR A 44 -3.19 7.21 -11.44
C THR A 44 -4.14 7.91 -10.48
N ASP A 45 -4.84 7.12 -9.67
CA ASP A 45 -5.84 7.63 -8.76
C ASP A 45 -5.24 8.23 -7.49
N ALA A 46 -4.14 7.68 -6.98
CA ALA A 46 -3.38 8.30 -5.91
C ALA A 46 -2.95 9.74 -6.27
N LYS A 47 -2.41 9.95 -7.49
CA LYS A 47 -2.06 11.28 -8.01
C LYS A 47 -3.28 12.18 -8.15
N ARG A 48 -4.39 11.63 -8.66
CA ARG A 48 -5.63 12.39 -8.84
C ARG A 48 -6.18 12.86 -7.50
N ILE A 49 -6.27 11.96 -6.51
CA ILE A 49 -6.75 12.24 -5.16
C ILE A 49 -5.91 13.33 -4.50
N TYR A 50 -4.58 13.18 -4.53
CA TYR A 50 -3.66 14.17 -3.97
C TYR A 50 -3.84 15.57 -4.60
N ARG A 51 -3.91 15.64 -5.94
CA ARG A 51 -4.02 16.91 -6.69
C ARG A 51 -5.39 17.56 -6.56
N GLN A 52 -6.46 16.77 -6.55
CA GLN A 52 -7.83 17.28 -6.54
C GLN A 52 -8.35 17.60 -5.13
N SER A 53 -7.72 17.08 -4.07
CA SER A 53 -8.01 17.45 -2.67
C SER A 53 -7.45 18.83 -2.31
N ARG A 54 -7.95 19.89 -2.98
CA ARG A 54 -7.40 21.26 -2.89
C ARG A 54 -7.71 21.97 -1.58
N HIS A 55 -8.73 21.52 -0.84
CA HIS A 55 -9.09 22.09 0.46
C HIS A 55 -8.17 21.62 1.60
N ILE A 56 -7.38 20.55 1.37
CA ILE A 56 -6.40 20.04 2.33
C ILE A 56 -5.07 20.77 2.11
N PRO A 57 -4.54 21.48 3.12
CA PRO A 57 -3.24 22.16 3.03
C PRO A 57 -2.11 21.19 2.63
N PRO A 58 -1.07 21.64 1.90
CA PRO A 58 0.08 20.80 1.58
C PRO A 58 0.78 20.20 2.80
N SER A 59 0.73 20.86 3.96
CA SER A 59 1.26 20.34 5.22
C SER A 59 0.49 19.12 5.75
N ASP A 60 -0.76 18.95 5.31
CA ASP A 60 -1.72 17.95 5.79
C ASP A 60 -1.90 16.79 4.80
N LYS A 61 -1.12 16.76 3.71
CA LYS A 61 -1.17 15.68 2.75
C LYS A 61 0.16 15.33 2.09
N ASN A 62 0.37 14.03 1.85
CA ASN A 62 1.48 13.52 1.05
C ASN A 62 0.99 12.54 -0.03
N LEU A 63 1.76 12.44 -1.13
CA LEU A 63 1.66 11.40 -2.14
C LEU A 63 2.94 10.56 -2.12
N LEU A 64 2.79 9.25 -1.96
CA LEU A 64 3.89 8.33 -1.70
C LEU A 64 3.92 7.20 -2.73
N LEU A 65 5.12 6.78 -3.10
CA LEU A 65 5.40 5.60 -3.91
C LEU A 65 6.18 4.58 -3.08
N LEU A 66 5.54 3.47 -2.76
CA LEU A 66 6.20 2.27 -2.25
C LEU A 66 7.03 1.66 -3.37
N ARG A 67 8.23 1.21 -3.03
CA ARG A 67 9.20 0.69 -3.99
C ARG A 67 9.51 -0.76 -3.71
N SER A 68 9.37 -1.58 -4.73
CA SER A 68 9.74 -2.99 -4.67
C SER A 68 11.26 -3.12 -4.52
N ASP A 69 11.68 -4.01 -3.63
CA ASP A 69 13.07 -4.30 -3.34
C ASP A 69 13.35 -5.79 -3.44
N ARG A 70 14.28 -6.14 -4.33
CA ARG A 70 14.62 -7.52 -4.70
C ARG A 70 16.02 -7.91 -4.22
N HIS A 71 16.57 -7.14 -3.28
CA HIS A 71 17.89 -7.41 -2.69
C HIS A 71 17.90 -8.70 -1.86
N GLY A 72 16.90 -8.91 -1.00
CA GLY A 72 16.75 -10.11 -0.19
C GLY A 72 15.77 -11.14 -0.77
N ALA A 73 15.67 -12.27 -0.06
CA ALA A 73 14.73 -13.34 -0.34
C ALA A 73 13.91 -13.67 0.94
N PRO A 74 12.56 -13.65 0.89
CA PRO A 74 11.73 -13.25 -0.26
C PRO A 74 11.87 -11.75 -0.60
N PRO A 75 11.63 -11.34 -1.86
CA PRO A 75 11.67 -9.92 -2.23
C PRO A 75 10.46 -9.18 -1.66
N LEU A 76 10.61 -7.89 -1.39
CA LEU A 76 9.49 -7.01 -1.00
C LEU A 76 8.86 -6.43 -2.26
N LEU A 77 7.60 -6.74 -2.55
CA LEU A 77 6.94 -6.35 -3.80
C LEU A 77 5.76 -5.41 -3.56
N ALA A 78 5.91 -4.15 -3.97
CA ALA A 78 4.83 -3.15 -3.97
C ALA A 78 3.90 -3.31 -5.18
N ASN A 79 3.31 -4.49 -5.28
CA ASN A 79 2.37 -4.85 -6.33
C ASN A 79 0.92 -4.47 -5.97
N HIS A 80 -0.03 -4.80 -6.85
CA HIS A 80 -1.44 -4.47 -6.65
C HIS A 80 -2.06 -5.11 -5.40
N ALA A 81 -1.58 -6.29 -4.99
CA ALA A 81 -2.07 -6.98 -3.80
C ALA A 81 -1.39 -6.52 -2.50
N ALA A 82 -0.32 -5.73 -2.56
CA ALA A 82 0.43 -5.30 -1.37
C ALA A 82 -0.43 -4.70 -0.25
N PRO A 83 -1.46 -3.86 -0.51
CA PRO A 83 -2.28 -3.30 0.57
C PRO A 83 -3.18 -4.33 1.29
N THR A 84 -3.37 -5.52 0.71
CA THR A 84 -4.27 -6.54 1.27
C THR A 84 -3.70 -7.23 2.49
N ALA A 85 -2.35 -7.25 2.63
CA ALA A 85 -1.61 -7.90 3.71
C ALA A 85 -2.29 -9.19 4.22
N PRO A 86 -2.62 -10.14 3.32
CA PRO A 86 -3.44 -11.28 3.72
C PRO A 86 -2.65 -12.12 4.72
N VAL A 87 -3.21 -12.33 5.90
CA VAL A 87 -2.63 -13.22 6.89
C VAL A 87 -3.28 -14.57 6.74
N PHE A 88 -2.66 -15.46 5.97
CA PHE A 88 -3.07 -16.86 5.97
C PHE A 88 -1.94 -17.72 6.51
N GLY A 89 -1.59 -17.44 7.78
CA GLY A 89 -0.63 -18.27 8.51
C GLY A 89 -1.27 -19.57 9.00
N PRO A 90 -0.50 -20.66 9.19
CA PRO A 90 -1.01 -21.93 9.73
C PRO A 90 -1.63 -21.83 11.13
N GLN A 91 -1.44 -20.71 11.82
CA GLN A 91 -2.06 -20.38 13.10
C GLN A 91 -3.54 -19.93 13.00
N TYR A 92 -4.00 -19.56 11.80
CA TYR A 92 -5.40 -19.25 11.53
C TYR A 92 -6.01 -20.45 10.82
N PRO A 93 -6.91 -21.22 11.46
CA PRO A 93 -7.54 -22.36 10.80
C PRO A 93 -8.33 -21.89 9.58
N LYS A 94 -8.38 -22.73 8.55
CA LYS A 94 -9.27 -22.54 7.40
C LYS A 94 -10.70 -22.27 7.91
N GLU A 95 -11.18 -21.04 7.78
CA GLU A 95 -12.59 -20.72 8.00
C GLU A 95 -13.34 -21.01 6.70
N GLU A 96 -14.39 -21.82 6.77
CA GLU A 96 -15.16 -22.35 5.61
C GLU A 96 -15.55 -21.29 4.56
N ASP A 97 -15.70 -20.02 4.97
CA ASP A 97 -16.12 -18.91 4.10
C ASP A 97 -14.97 -18.24 3.31
N SER A 98 -13.70 -18.47 3.68
CA SER A 98 -12.52 -17.85 3.07
C SER A 98 -11.67 -18.79 2.20
N ASP A 99 -12.00 -20.09 2.22
CA ASP A 99 -11.29 -21.17 1.53
C ASP A 99 -11.22 -20.98 0.01
N TRP A 100 -12.25 -20.41 -0.61
CA TRP A 100 -12.27 -20.21 -2.06
C TRP A 100 -11.22 -19.21 -2.54
N LEU A 101 -10.88 -18.21 -1.72
CA LEU A 101 -9.89 -17.19 -2.07
C LEU A 101 -8.48 -17.76 -1.91
N LEU A 102 -8.26 -18.52 -0.83
CA LEU A 102 -7.03 -19.26 -0.56
C LEU A 102 -6.69 -20.23 -1.68
N ASP A 103 -7.61 -21.12 -2.02
CA ASP A 103 -7.43 -22.10 -3.10
C ASP A 103 -7.13 -21.38 -4.43
N ARG A 104 -7.74 -20.22 -4.66
CA ARG A 104 -7.51 -19.44 -5.89
C ARG A 104 -6.14 -18.76 -5.92
N VAL A 105 -5.60 -18.35 -4.77
CA VAL A 105 -4.25 -17.78 -4.68
C VAL A 105 -3.21 -18.90 -4.76
N GLU A 106 -3.34 -19.98 -3.99
CA GLU A 106 -2.45 -21.14 -4.04
C GLU A 106 -2.34 -21.70 -5.46
N LYS A 107 -3.48 -21.97 -6.10
CA LYS A 107 -3.50 -22.45 -7.50
C LYS A 107 -2.86 -21.46 -8.47
N ARG A 108 -2.97 -20.15 -8.22
CA ARG A 108 -2.30 -19.14 -9.04
C ARG A 108 -0.78 -19.18 -8.84
N LEU A 109 -0.32 -19.39 -7.61
CA LEU A 109 1.10 -19.52 -7.29
C LEU A 109 1.69 -20.79 -7.94
N GLU A 110 0.98 -21.92 -7.87
CA GLU A 110 1.37 -23.17 -8.55
C GLU A 110 1.52 -22.96 -10.07
N VAL A 111 0.55 -22.29 -10.71
CA VAL A 111 0.63 -21.97 -12.15
C VAL A 111 1.82 -21.04 -12.43
N GLN A 112 2.03 -20.00 -11.62
CA GLN A 112 3.18 -19.11 -11.77
C GLN A 112 4.51 -19.85 -11.59
N GLN A 113 4.60 -20.81 -10.67
CA GLN A 113 5.78 -21.65 -10.47
C GLN A 113 6.02 -22.53 -11.70
N ALA A 114 4.98 -23.21 -12.20
CA ALA A 114 5.06 -24.05 -13.38
C ALA A 114 5.46 -23.27 -14.64
N GLU A 115 5.03 -22.01 -14.76
CA GLU A 115 5.39 -21.10 -15.86
C GLU A 115 6.74 -20.38 -15.67
N GLY A 116 7.45 -20.62 -14.56
CA GLY A 116 8.71 -19.91 -14.25
C GLY A 116 8.53 -18.41 -13.95
N ARG A 117 7.32 -17.97 -13.64
CA ARG A 117 6.95 -16.59 -13.29
C ARG A 117 6.92 -16.32 -11.79
N TYR A 118 7.11 -17.35 -10.96
CA TYR A 118 7.11 -17.22 -9.50
C TYR A 118 8.28 -16.36 -9.02
N THR A 119 7.97 -15.33 -8.24
CA THR A 119 8.93 -14.32 -7.78
C THR A 119 9.58 -14.67 -6.43
N GLY A 120 9.17 -15.76 -5.78
CA GLY A 120 9.57 -16.07 -4.40
C GLY A 120 8.81 -15.27 -3.35
N HIS A 121 7.99 -14.29 -3.75
CA HIS A 121 7.11 -13.54 -2.86
C HIS A 121 5.84 -14.35 -2.62
N ASP A 122 5.59 -14.67 -1.36
CA ASP A 122 4.32 -15.26 -0.95
C ASP A 122 3.34 -14.13 -0.59
N PRO A 123 2.33 -13.85 -1.43
CA PRO A 123 1.35 -12.79 -1.15
C PRO A 123 0.44 -13.12 0.05
N LEU A 124 0.55 -14.29 0.67
CA LEU A 124 -0.24 -14.72 1.82
C LEU A 124 0.50 -14.53 3.15
N VAL A 125 1.69 -13.94 3.13
CA VAL A 125 2.55 -13.73 4.29
C VAL A 125 2.82 -12.24 4.47
N ILE A 126 2.66 -11.77 5.71
CA ILE A 126 3.03 -10.40 6.09
C ILE A 126 4.55 -10.24 6.00
N ASP A 127 5.01 -9.16 5.37
CA ASP A 127 6.43 -8.83 5.28
C ASP A 127 6.75 -7.39 5.71
N ALA A 128 8.01 -6.97 5.55
CA ALA A 128 8.45 -5.64 5.95
C ALA A 128 7.75 -4.50 5.16
N LEU A 129 7.25 -4.76 3.96
CA LEU A 129 6.48 -3.80 3.18
C LEU A 129 5.16 -3.46 3.87
N ASP A 130 4.47 -4.44 4.45
CA ASP A 130 3.22 -4.21 5.19
C ASP A 130 3.45 -3.34 6.42
N TRP A 131 4.42 -3.76 7.25
CA TRP A 131 4.76 -3.06 8.50
C TRP A 131 5.21 -1.63 8.25
N TYR A 132 6.19 -1.41 7.38
CA TYR A 132 6.77 -0.08 7.16
C TYR A 132 6.03 0.75 6.11
N GLY A 133 5.43 0.10 5.11
CA GLY A 133 4.81 0.77 3.96
C GLY A 133 3.34 1.11 4.17
N THR A 134 2.56 0.24 4.83
CA THR A 134 1.12 0.46 5.02
C THR A 134 0.81 0.78 6.48
N TRP A 135 1.18 -0.10 7.41
CA TRP A 135 0.73 -0.03 8.80
C TRP A 135 1.36 1.12 9.56
N LYS A 136 2.69 1.30 9.49
CA LYS A 136 3.40 2.46 10.08
C LYS A 136 2.79 3.79 9.62
N LEU A 137 2.50 3.91 8.32
CA LEU A 137 1.92 5.13 7.75
C LEU A 137 0.50 5.36 8.25
N PHE A 138 -0.31 4.30 8.30
CA PHE A 138 -1.68 4.35 8.81
C PHE A 138 -1.71 4.74 10.29
N ASP A 139 -0.93 4.05 11.12
CA ASP A 139 -0.83 4.29 12.55
C ASP A 139 -0.38 5.73 12.82
N GLY A 140 0.69 6.19 12.16
CA GLY A 140 1.15 7.58 12.28
C GLY A 140 0.10 8.60 11.84
N LEU A 141 -0.71 8.30 10.82
CA LEU A 141 -1.76 9.19 10.34
C LEU A 141 -2.92 9.26 11.34
N THR A 142 -3.29 8.11 11.92
CA THR A 142 -4.33 8.04 12.95
C THR A 142 -3.90 8.73 14.24
N ASP A 143 -2.66 8.53 14.70
CA ASP A 143 -2.10 9.24 15.84
C ASP A 143 -2.07 10.75 15.62
N ALA A 144 -1.69 11.18 14.42
CA ALA A 144 -1.70 12.60 14.08
C ALA A 144 -3.12 13.17 14.05
N ALA A 145 -4.09 12.42 13.52
CA ALA A 145 -5.48 12.85 13.40
C ALA A 145 -6.21 12.91 14.75
N PHE A 146 -6.03 11.92 15.62
CA PHE A 146 -6.82 11.77 16.84
C PHE A 146 -6.12 12.31 18.10
N TYR A 147 -4.79 12.30 18.12
CA TYR A 147 -4.01 12.64 19.31
C TYR A 147 -2.97 13.74 19.08
N ASN A 148 -2.83 14.22 17.84
CA ASN A 148 -1.80 15.18 17.45
C ASN A 148 -0.38 14.73 17.82
N ARG A 149 -0.10 13.43 17.60
CA ARG A 149 1.21 12.79 17.87
C ARG A 149 1.75 12.14 16.60
N ASN A 150 3.04 11.82 16.60
CA ASN A 150 3.67 10.93 15.61
C ASN A 150 3.46 11.33 14.14
N ARG A 151 3.20 12.63 13.88
CA ARG A 151 2.96 13.16 12.55
C ARG A 151 4.13 12.92 11.59
N GLN A 152 5.35 12.91 12.10
CA GLN A 152 6.56 12.62 11.33
C GLN A 152 6.54 11.23 10.68
N TYR A 153 5.80 10.26 11.22
CA TYR A 153 5.70 8.93 10.60
C TYR A 153 4.74 8.91 9.40
N ALA A 154 3.86 9.91 9.26
CA ALA A 154 2.80 9.93 8.26
C ALA A 154 2.82 11.14 7.32
N LEU A 155 3.42 12.28 7.67
CA LEU A 155 3.39 13.50 6.88
C LEU A 155 4.73 14.24 6.96
N GLY A 156 4.99 15.12 5.99
CA GLY A 156 6.15 16.02 6.03
C GLY A 156 7.42 15.50 5.35
N ALA A 157 7.40 14.32 4.73
CA ALA A 157 8.52 13.75 3.97
C ALA A 157 9.76 13.48 4.83
N THR A 158 9.58 13.11 6.09
CA THR A 158 10.70 12.90 7.02
C THR A 158 11.38 11.53 6.80
N PRO A 159 12.58 11.32 7.35
CA PRO A 159 13.22 10.01 7.37
C PRO A 159 12.35 8.93 8.04
N GLU A 160 11.60 9.28 9.08
CA GLU A 160 10.69 8.38 9.79
C GLU A 160 9.53 7.92 8.87
N GLN A 161 8.97 8.85 8.09
CA GLN A 161 7.95 8.52 7.10
C GLN A 161 8.51 7.60 6.01
N THR A 162 9.68 7.91 5.47
CA THR A 162 10.20 7.27 4.26
C THR A 162 11.02 6.00 4.50
N GLY A 163 11.51 5.79 5.73
CA GLY A 163 12.34 4.64 6.08
C GLY A 163 11.58 3.31 6.05
N MET A 164 12.22 2.29 5.46
CA MET A 164 11.66 0.94 5.27
C MET A 164 12.44 -0.15 6.02
N GLY A 165 13.31 0.23 6.96
CA GLY A 165 14.18 -0.71 7.68
C GLY A 165 15.41 -1.14 6.87
N GLN A 166 15.95 -2.29 7.24
CA GLN A 166 17.15 -2.88 6.65
C GLN A 166 16.91 -4.37 6.40
N TRP A 167 17.54 -4.90 5.37
CA TRP A 167 17.68 -6.34 5.15
C TRP A 167 18.54 -6.98 6.24
N SER A 168 18.48 -8.30 6.36
CA SER A 168 19.20 -9.05 7.40
C SER A 168 20.73 -8.90 7.34
N ASP A 169 21.27 -8.48 6.20
CA ASP A 169 22.69 -8.18 6.00
C ASP A 169 23.06 -6.72 6.33
N GLY A 170 22.10 -5.93 6.83
CA GLY A 170 22.27 -4.51 7.15
C GLY A 170 22.07 -3.56 5.97
N THR A 171 21.83 -4.06 4.75
CA THR A 171 21.57 -3.20 3.58
C THR A 171 20.24 -2.47 3.77
N PRO A 172 20.18 -1.12 3.65
CA PRO A 172 18.92 -0.41 3.74
C PRO A 172 17.92 -0.84 2.67
N VAL A 173 16.68 -1.12 3.08
CA VAL A 173 15.58 -1.34 2.13
C VAL A 173 15.33 -0.04 1.38
N LYS A 174 15.01 -0.13 0.08
CA LYS A 174 14.66 1.04 -0.74
C LYS A 174 13.61 1.92 -0.02
N PRO A 175 13.89 3.21 0.23
CA PRO A 175 12.97 4.07 0.95
C PRO A 175 11.74 4.42 0.11
N ILE A 176 10.63 4.73 0.79
CA ILE A 176 9.42 5.28 0.18
C ILE A 176 9.78 6.59 -0.52
N LYS A 177 9.33 6.76 -1.77
CA LYS A 177 9.55 7.99 -2.52
C LYS A 177 8.35 8.93 -2.36
N VAL A 178 8.60 10.15 -1.91
CA VAL A 178 7.58 11.22 -1.95
C VAL A 178 7.48 11.77 -3.37
N LEU A 179 6.27 11.81 -3.89
CA LEU A 179 5.96 12.34 -5.22
C LEU A 179 5.45 13.78 -5.13
N LYS A 180 5.58 14.52 -6.23
CA LYS A 180 5.07 15.89 -6.41
C LYS A 180 3.79 15.90 -7.25
#